data_AF-A0A0N1GCC9-F1
#
_entry.id   AF-A0A0N1GCC9-F1
#
_cell.length_a   1.000
_cell.length_b   1.000
_cell.length_c   1.000
_cell.angle_alpha   90.00
_cell.angle_beta   90.00
_cell.angle_gamma   90.00
#
_symmetry.space_group_name_H-M   'P 1'
#
loop_
_entity.id
_entity.type
_entity.pdbx_description
1 polymer ?
#
loop_
_entity_poly.entity_id
_entity_poly.type
_entity_poly.pdbx_seq_one_letter_code
_entity_poly.pdbx_strand_id
1 'polypeptide(L)'
;MNDFEAIDQLLAAAAEPAPLPPAEQRRALRAALGLSRAEVARALGVSPFTVAGWESGRDPRGETREKYAYFLKGADAKISTRDTTAPDTTASEPTRTTKSRWTGQPSHRAGAGPVSGRGRS
;
A
#
# COMPACT_ATOMS: atom_id res chain seq x y z
N MET A 1 27.16 -25.15 21.76
CA MET A 1 25.91 -24.41 21.53
C MET A 1 25.71 -23.47 22.70
N ASN A 2 25.38 -22.20 22.45
CA ASN A 2 25.14 -21.20 23.48
C ASN A 2 23.69 -21.32 23.95
N ASP A 3 23.44 -21.34 25.26
CA ASP A 3 22.09 -21.50 25.81
C ASP A 3 21.11 -20.42 25.32
N PHE A 4 21.63 -19.21 25.06
CA PHE A 4 20.86 -18.11 24.47
C PHE A 4 20.36 -18.41 23.05
N GLU A 5 21.16 -19.08 22.22
CA GLU A 5 20.74 -19.44 20.85
C GLU A 5 19.62 -20.49 20.87
N ALA A 6 19.65 -21.40 21.85
CA ALA A 6 18.57 -22.36 22.06
C ALA A 6 17.27 -21.68 22.55
N ILE A 7 17.41 -20.66 23.41
CA ILE A 7 16.28 -19.84 23.87
C ILE A 7 15.71 -19.02 22.71
N ASP A 8 16.54 -18.40 21.87
CA ASP A 8 16.09 -17.66 20.68
C ASP A 8 15.40 -18.57 19.67
N GLN A 9 15.91 -19.80 19.45
CA GLN A 9 15.25 -20.79 18.61
C GLN A 9 13.89 -21.22 19.18
N LEU A 10 13.78 -21.39 20.51
CA LEU A 10 12.52 -21.71 21.18
C LEU A 10 11.51 -20.56 21.06
N LEU A 11 11.95 -19.32 21.25
CA LEU A 11 11.11 -18.13 21.09
C LEU A 11 10.68 -17.92 19.64
N ALA A 12 11.56 -18.16 18.68
CA ALA A 12 11.26 -18.09 17.25
C ALA A 12 10.26 -19.18 16.83
N ALA A 13 10.36 -20.38 17.39
CA ALA A 13 9.41 -21.47 17.15
C ALA A 13 8.03 -21.21 17.79
N ALA A 14 7.98 -20.45 18.90
CA ALA A 14 6.76 -20.06 19.58
C ALA A 14 6.10 -18.79 19.02
N ALA A 15 6.78 -18.04 18.16
CA ALA A 15 6.25 -16.83 17.55
C ALA A 15 5.13 -17.19 16.56
N GLU A 16 3.91 -16.72 16.84
CA GLU A 16 2.79 -16.84 15.92
C GLU A 16 3.16 -16.22 14.56
N PRO A 17 2.93 -16.93 13.45
CA PRO A 17 3.35 -16.47 12.14
C PRO A 17 2.64 -15.17 11.81
N ALA A 18 3.42 -14.10 11.63
CA ALA A 18 2.91 -12.76 11.38
C ALA A 18 1.76 -12.79 10.35
N PRO A 19 0.67 -12.05 10.62
CA PRO A 19 -0.50 -12.06 9.76
C PRO A 19 -0.10 -11.60 8.36
N LEU A 20 -0.50 -12.38 7.36
CA LEU A 20 -0.30 -12.00 5.96
C LEU A 20 -1.14 -10.75 5.66
N PRO A 21 -0.64 -9.85 4.80
CA PRO A 21 -1.40 -8.68 4.39
C PRO A 21 -2.74 -9.09 3.72
N PRO A 22 -3.74 -8.20 3.67
CA PRO A 22 -5.01 -8.46 3.01
C PRO A 22 -4.86 -8.94 1.56
N ALA A 23 -5.79 -9.78 1.10
CA ALA A 23 -5.72 -10.43 -0.21
C ALA A 23 -5.55 -9.44 -1.38
N GLU A 24 -6.23 -8.29 -1.33
CA GLU A 24 -6.08 -7.23 -2.32
C GLU A 24 -4.67 -6.63 -2.34
N GLN A 25 -4.06 -6.42 -1.17
CA GLN A 25 -2.68 -5.94 -1.09
C GLN A 25 -1.70 -6.96 -1.67
N ARG A 26 -1.92 -8.26 -1.44
CA ARG A 26 -1.11 -9.33 -2.05
C ARG A 26 -1.10 -9.22 -3.58
N ARG A 27 -2.30 -9.06 -4.16
CA ARG A 27 -2.47 -8.87 -5.62
C ARG A 27 -1.80 -7.58 -6.10
N ALA A 28 -1.96 -6.49 -5.36
CA ALA A 28 -1.40 -5.18 -5.69
C ALA A 28 0.13 -5.21 -5.71
N LEU A 29 0.76 -5.80 -4.68
CA LEU A 29 2.21 -5.97 -4.59
C LEU A 29 2.77 -6.74 -5.80
N ARG A 30 2.13 -7.86 -6.15
CA ARG A 30 2.51 -8.62 -7.35
C ARG A 30 2.37 -7.77 -8.62
N ALA A 31 1.22 -7.11 -8.80
CA ALA A 31 0.93 -6.34 -10.00
C ALA A 31 1.86 -5.12 -10.16
N ALA A 32 2.21 -4.45 -9.07
CA ALA A 32 3.15 -3.33 -9.05
C ALA A 32 4.59 -3.75 -9.42
N LEU A 33 4.92 -5.03 -9.25
CA LEU A 33 6.17 -5.60 -9.76
C LEU A 33 6.09 -6.08 -11.22
N GLY A 34 4.92 -6.01 -11.86
CA GLY A 34 4.71 -6.52 -13.22
C GLY A 34 4.71 -8.04 -13.33
N LEU A 35 4.61 -8.76 -12.20
CA LEU A 35 4.68 -10.22 -12.17
C LEU A 35 3.30 -10.84 -12.42
N SER A 36 3.25 -11.92 -13.18
CA SER A 36 2.06 -12.76 -13.31
C SER A 36 1.94 -13.76 -12.15
N ARG A 37 0.74 -14.29 -11.93
CA ARG A 37 0.53 -15.37 -10.94
C ARG A 37 1.35 -16.61 -11.27
N ALA A 38 1.56 -16.89 -12.56
CA ALA A 38 2.32 -18.04 -13.01
C ALA A 38 3.81 -17.91 -12.66
N GLU A 39 4.39 -16.71 -12.76
CA GLU A 39 5.77 -16.48 -12.38
C GLU A 39 5.98 -16.65 -10.87
N VAL A 40 5.09 -16.07 -10.07
CA VAL A 40 5.12 -16.25 -8.61
C VAL A 40 4.94 -17.73 -8.24
N ALA A 41 3.99 -18.41 -8.88
CA ALA A 41 3.72 -19.82 -8.64
C ALA A 41 4.93 -20.72 -8.97
N ARG A 42 5.60 -20.47 -10.10
CA ARG A 42 6.83 -21.19 -10.49
C ARG A 42 7.95 -20.99 -9.48
N ALA A 43 8.15 -19.77 -8.98
CA ALA A 43 9.16 -19.49 -7.96
C ALA A 43 8.87 -20.19 -6.62
N LEU A 44 7.59 -20.36 -6.29
CA LEU A 44 7.14 -20.98 -5.04
C LEU A 44 6.91 -22.49 -5.13
N GLY A 45 7.01 -23.08 -6.34
CA GLY A 45 6.74 -24.50 -6.58
C GLY A 45 5.26 -24.88 -6.45
N VAL A 46 4.33 -23.97 -6.72
CA VAL A 46 2.88 -24.21 -6.62
C VAL A 46 2.17 -23.98 -7.96
N SER A 47 0.86 -24.26 -8.01
CA SER A 47 0.04 -23.95 -9.17
C SER A 47 -0.37 -22.48 -9.20
N PRO A 48 -0.49 -21.85 -10.39
CA PRO A 48 -1.04 -20.50 -10.54
C PRO A 48 -2.45 -20.35 -9.93
N PHE A 49 -3.25 -21.42 -9.91
CA PHE A 49 -4.56 -21.46 -9.25
C PHE A 49 -4.44 -21.34 -7.74
N THR A 50 -3.40 -21.92 -7.14
CA THR A 50 -3.15 -21.82 -5.69
C THR A 50 -2.85 -20.37 -5.31
N VAL A 51 -2.02 -19.69 -6.09
CA VAL A 51 -1.73 -18.25 -5.92
C VAL A 51 -3.00 -17.41 -6.10
N ALA A 52 -3.82 -17.72 -7.11
CA ALA A 52 -5.11 -17.06 -7.30
C ALA A 52 -6.02 -17.21 -6.07
N GLY A 53 -6.10 -18.42 -5.49
CA GLY A 53 -6.84 -18.67 -4.25
C GLY A 53 -6.33 -17.82 -3.09
N TRP A 54 -5.01 -17.61 -2.97
CA TRP A 54 -4.45 -16.78 -1.92
C TRP A 54 -4.71 -15.28 -2.09
N GLU A 55 -4.72 -14.81 -3.33
CA GLU A 55 -5.10 -13.44 -3.69
C GLU A 55 -6.62 -13.19 -3.61
N SER A 56 -7.42 -14.24 -3.38
CA SER A 56 -8.87 -14.16 -3.19
C SER A 56 -9.29 -14.34 -1.72
N GLY A 57 -8.34 -14.49 -0.79
CA GLY A 57 -8.62 -14.55 0.66
C GLY A 57 -8.35 -15.90 1.31
N ARG A 58 -7.92 -16.93 0.56
CA ARG A 58 -7.45 -18.18 1.17
C ARG A 58 -6.05 -17.97 1.76
N ASP A 59 -5.75 -18.56 2.92
CA ASP A 59 -4.38 -18.49 3.45
C ASP A 59 -3.53 -19.70 3.06
N PRO A 60 -2.26 -19.49 2.66
CA PRO A 60 -1.28 -20.56 2.55
C PRO A 60 -0.97 -21.15 3.92
N ARG A 61 -0.48 -22.40 3.92
CA ARG A 61 -0.09 -23.14 5.12
C ARG A 61 1.30 -23.75 4.95
N GLY A 62 1.94 -24.07 6.07
CA GLY A 62 3.27 -24.70 6.11
C GLY A 62 4.34 -23.89 5.40
N GLU A 63 5.33 -24.57 4.84
CA GLU A 63 6.49 -23.96 4.17
C GLU A 63 6.10 -22.97 3.05
N THR A 64 5.02 -23.23 2.33
CA THR A 64 4.55 -22.34 1.27
C THR A 64 4.08 -20.99 1.80
N ARG A 65 3.55 -20.93 3.04
CA ARG A 65 3.20 -19.67 3.70
C ARG A 65 4.42 -18.80 3.92
N GLU A 66 5.51 -19.39 4.39
CA GLU A 66 6.76 -18.69 4.68
C GLU A 66 7.39 -18.12 3.42
N LYS A 67 7.50 -18.94 2.37
CA LYS A 67 8.01 -18.50 1.06
C LYS A 67 7.17 -17.37 0.48
N TYR A 68 5.84 -17.46 0.61
CA TYR A 68 4.94 -16.43 0.12
C TYR A 68 5.02 -15.15 0.95
N ALA A 69 5.10 -15.25 2.28
CA ALA A 69 5.33 -14.10 3.17
C ALA A 69 6.65 -13.38 2.85
N TYR A 70 7.72 -14.15 2.61
CA TYR A 70 9.02 -13.62 2.20
C TYR A 70 8.93 -12.86 0.86
N PHE A 71 8.24 -13.43 -0.13
CA PHE A 71 7.98 -12.75 -1.40
C PHE A 71 7.24 -11.41 -1.19
N LEU A 72 6.18 -11.40 -0.38
CA LEU A 72 5.38 -10.19 -0.13
C LEU A 72 6.20 -9.10 0.57
N LYS A 73 7.01 -9.46 1.57
CA LYS A 73 7.92 -8.52 2.24
C LYS A 73 8.94 -7.92 1.28
N GLY A 74 9.52 -8.73 0.40
CA GLY A 74 10.46 -8.26 -0.62
C GLY A 74 9.79 -7.38 -1.68
N ALA A 75 8.54 -7.69 -2.04
CA ALA A 75 7.77 -6.90 -2.98
C ALA A 75 7.44 -5.52 -2.44
N ASP A 76 6.99 -5.46 -1.19
CA ASP A 76 6.70 -4.21 -0.47
C ASP A 76 7.94 -3.31 -0.40
N ALA A 77 9.07 -3.85 0.08
CA ALA A 77 10.33 -3.12 0.14
C ALA A 77 10.77 -2.55 -1.23
N LYS A 78 10.65 -3.35 -2.31
CA LYS A 78 10.98 -2.88 -3.66
C LYS A 78 10.09 -1.73 -4.12
N ILE A 79 8.79 -1.78 -3.81
CA ILE A 79 7.85 -0.73 -4.18
C ILE A 79 8.16 0.53 -3.39
N SER A 80 8.30 0.44 -2.06
CA SER A 80 8.66 1.59 -1.22
C SER A 80 9.96 2.26 -1.65
N THR A 81 10.97 1.50 -2.10
CA THR A 81 12.21 2.09 -2.63
C THR A 81 12.03 2.85 -3.95
N ARG A 82 11.09 2.43 -4.82
CA ARG A 82 10.78 3.19 -6.05
C ARG A 82 10.11 4.51 -5.71
N ASP A 83 9.17 4.51 -4.78
CA ASP A 83 8.52 5.74 -4.29
C ASP A 83 9.51 6.69 -3.60
N THR A 84 10.57 6.15 -2.99
CA THR A 84 11.63 6.94 -2.32
C THR A 84 12.71 7.46 -3.28
N THR A 85 12.78 6.97 -4.54
CA THR A 85 13.76 7.45 -5.54
C THR A 85 13.34 8.79 -6.20
N ALA A 86 12.42 9.52 -5.58
CA ALA A 86 12.38 10.98 -5.65
C ALA A 86 13.02 11.53 -4.36
N PRO A 87 14.36 11.77 -4.33
CA PRO A 87 14.97 12.40 -3.19
C PRO A 87 14.69 13.91 -3.26
N ASP A 88 13.55 14.34 -2.70
CA ASP A 88 13.53 15.64 -2.06
C ASP A 88 13.89 15.42 -0.59
N THR A 89 15.06 15.95 -0.25
CA THR A 89 15.78 15.77 1.00
C THR A 89 14.95 16.30 2.19
N THR A 90 14.83 15.47 3.22
CA THR A 90 14.79 15.84 4.64
C THR A 90 14.18 17.20 5.00
N ALA A 91 12.96 17.18 5.53
CA ALA A 91 12.66 17.80 6.83
C ALA A 91 11.31 17.30 7.35
N SER A 92 11.39 16.34 8.26
CA SER A 92 10.46 16.28 9.38
C SER A 92 10.46 17.65 10.07
N GLU A 93 9.37 18.40 10.01
CA GLU A 93 8.62 18.75 11.22
C GLU A 93 7.28 19.43 10.90
N PRO A 94 6.22 19.12 11.68
CA PRO A 94 4.89 19.64 11.47
C PRO A 94 4.74 20.98 12.16
N THR A 95 4.78 22.08 11.42
CA THR A 95 4.28 23.37 11.93
C THR A 95 2.92 23.68 11.30
N ARG A 96 1.89 23.06 11.90
CA ARG A 96 0.53 23.59 11.85
C ARG A 96 0.53 24.92 12.60
N THR A 97 0.86 26.02 11.93
CA THR A 97 0.39 27.36 12.26
C THR A 97 0.59 28.27 11.08
N THR A 98 -0.50 28.58 10.39
CA THR A 98 -0.68 29.91 9.80
C THR A 98 -2.17 30.21 9.87
N LYS A 99 -2.56 30.83 11.00
CA LYS A 99 -3.76 31.67 11.02
C LYS A 99 -3.43 32.90 10.18
N SER A 100 -3.63 32.82 8.87
CA SER A 100 -3.70 34.02 8.04
C SER A 100 -5.06 34.67 8.23
N ARG A 101 -5.08 35.61 9.19
CA ARG A 101 -6.01 36.74 9.18
C ARG A 101 -5.87 37.43 7.84
N TRP A 102 -6.90 37.36 7.01
CA TRP A 102 -7.16 38.38 6.01
C TRP A 102 -8.61 38.84 6.13
N THR A 103 -8.80 39.81 7.00
CA THR A 103 -9.90 40.76 6.94
C THR A 103 -9.47 41.88 6.01
N GLY A 104 -10.14 42.04 4.88
CA GLY A 104 -9.86 43.14 3.95
C GLY A 104 -10.39 42.89 2.55
N GLN A 105 -11.71 42.83 2.41
CA GLN A 105 -12.37 42.91 1.11
C GLN A 105 -13.07 44.27 1.02
N PRO A 106 -12.55 45.25 0.25
CA PRO A 106 -13.30 46.44 -0.08
C PRO A 106 -14.25 46.17 -1.26
N SER A 107 -15.54 46.42 -1.00
CA SER A 107 -16.66 46.47 -1.94
C SER A 107 -16.51 47.59 -2.96
N HIS A 108 -16.85 47.39 -4.25
CA HIS A 108 -17.57 48.33 -5.15
C HIS A 108 -18.08 47.50 -6.36
N ARG A 109 -19.37 47.19 -6.53
CA ARG A 109 -20.55 48.00 -6.97
C ARG A 109 -20.79 47.96 -8.50
N ALA A 110 -22.07 47.75 -8.82
CA ALA A 110 -22.81 47.95 -10.09
C ALA A 110 -22.65 46.82 -11.13
N GLY A 111 -23.70 46.22 -11.69
CA GLY A 111 -25.12 46.56 -11.74
C GLY A 111 -25.59 46.38 -13.19
N ALA A 112 -26.58 45.52 -13.44
CA ALA A 112 -27.48 45.58 -14.61
C ALA A 112 -28.52 44.46 -14.47
N GLY A 113 -29.79 44.85 -14.55
CA GLY A 113 -30.97 44.01 -14.34
C GLY A 113 -31.36 43.13 -15.54
N PRO A 114 -32.54 42.50 -15.46
CA PRO A 114 -32.96 41.41 -16.34
C PRO A 114 -33.68 41.90 -17.59
N VAL A 115 -33.66 41.09 -18.66
CA VAL A 115 -34.58 41.23 -19.79
C VAL A 115 -35.27 39.90 -20.09
N SER A 116 -36.59 39.97 -20.02
CA SER A 116 -37.56 38.94 -20.42
C SER A 116 -37.81 38.94 -21.93
N GLY A 117 -38.21 37.78 -22.45
CA GLY A 117 -38.98 37.62 -23.69
C GLY A 117 -38.23 36.86 -24.80
N ARG A 118 -38.85 36.10 -25.71
CA ARG A 118 -40.26 35.75 -26.00
C ARG A 118 -40.21 34.79 -27.23
N GLY A 119 -41.21 33.91 -27.42
CA GLY A 119 -41.56 33.32 -28.73
C GLY A 119 -41.40 31.79 -28.81
N ARG A 120 -42.48 31.00 -28.75
CA ARG A 120 -43.37 30.57 -29.86
C ARG A 120 -42.62 29.93 -31.04
N SER A 121 -42.77 28.62 -31.18
CA SER A 121 -43.23 27.94 -32.39
C SER A 121 -43.88 26.63 -31.99
#